data_AF-A0A537JM85-F1
#
_entry.id   AF-A0A537JM85-F1
#
_cell.length_a   1.000
_cell.length_b   1.000
_cell.length_c   1.000
_cell.angle_alpha   90.00
_cell.angle_beta   90.00
_cell.angle_gamma   90.00
#
_symmetry.space_group_name_H-M   'P 1'
#
loop_
_entity.id
_entity.type
_entity.pdbx_description
1 polymer ?
#
loop_
_entity_poly.entity_id
_entity_poly.type
_entity_poly.pdbx_seq_one_letter_code
_entity_poly.pdbx_strand_id
1 'polypeptide(L)' 'MLDFLSNKIHDESRQGEAFAPFVVDAQQYRKRFYIESYGCQMNFSDSEIVASILNDEGFGATRDYVEADLVLINTCSIR' A
#
# COMPACT_ATOMS: atom_id res chain seq x y z
N MET A 1 -30.89 2.38 6.89
CA MET A 1 -30.15 1.16 7.31
C MET A 1 -30.24 0.12 6.19
N LEU A 2 -29.74 0.46 4.99
CA LEU A 2 -29.68 -0.42 3.81
C LEU A 2 -28.70 0.11 2.73
N ASP A 3 -28.07 1.28 2.92
CA ASP A 3 -27.15 1.87 1.94
C ASP A 3 -25.66 1.61 2.21
N PHE A 4 -25.31 0.78 3.21
CA PHE A 4 -23.91 0.52 3.57
C PHE A 4 -23.29 -0.67 2.81
N LEU A 5 -24.08 -1.36 1.99
CA LEU A 5 -23.57 -2.26 0.94
C LEU A 5 -23.45 -1.49 -0.37
N SER A 6 -22.81 -0.33 -0.32
CA SER A 6 -22.43 0.36 -1.55
C SER A 6 -21.43 -0.53 -2.25
N ASN A 7 -21.76 -0.92 -3.48
CA ASN A 7 -20.92 -1.74 -4.35
C ASN A 7 -19.47 -1.29 -4.22
N LYS A 8 -18.64 -2.14 -3.61
CA LYS A 8 -17.18 -2.01 -3.65
C LYS A 8 -16.76 -2.31 -5.09
N ILE A 9 -16.91 -1.32 -5.96
CA ILE A 9 -16.51 -1.38 -7.36
C ILE A 9 -15.00 -1.66 -7.38
N HIS A 10 -14.61 -2.73 -8.07
CA HIS A 10 -13.21 -3.02 -8.31
C HIS A 10 -12.68 -1.94 -9.27
N ASP A 11 -11.79 -1.09 -8.76
CA ASP A 11 -11.18 -0.03 -9.56
C ASP A 11 -9.86 -0.52 -10.16
N GLU A 12 -9.95 -1.09 -11.37
CA GLU A 12 -8.81 -1.60 -12.13
C GLU A 12 -7.81 -0.51 -12.55
N SER A 13 -8.18 0.78 -12.43
CA SER A 13 -7.24 1.86 -12.73
C SER A 13 -6.11 1.98 -11.70
N ARG A 14 -6.28 1.35 -10.53
CA ARG A 14 -5.34 1.40 -9.40
C ARG A 14 -4.31 0.27 -9.42
N GLN A 15 -4.38 -0.65 -10.39
CA GLN A 15 -3.41 -1.74 -10.52
C GLN A 15 -1.99 -1.15 -10.70
N GLY A 16 -1.03 -1.61 -9.89
CA GLY A 16 0.34 -1.08 -9.92
C GLY A 16 0.49 0.27 -9.19
N GLU A 17 -0.50 0.69 -8.41
CA GLU A 17 -0.36 1.88 -7.57
C GLU A 17 0.66 1.61 -6.45
N ALA A 18 1.71 2.44 -6.42
CA ALA A 18 2.63 2.50 -5.30
C ALA A 18 1.92 3.10 -4.07
N PHE A 19 1.99 2.41 -2.94
CA PHE A 19 1.44 2.88 -1.67
C PHE A 19 1.99 4.28 -1.35
N ALA A 20 1.07 5.23 -1.15
CA ALA A 20 1.38 6.59 -0.75
C ALA A 20 0.61 6.89 0.54
N PRO A 21 1.25 6.94 1.72
CA PRO A 21 0.56 7.37 2.92
C PRO A 21 0.08 8.82 2.75
N PHE A 22 -1.06 9.16 3.36
CA PHE A 22 -1.58 10.53 3.37
C PHE A 22 -0.58 11.46 4.07
N VAL A 23 0.18 12.20 3.25
CA VAL A 23 0.72 13.57 3.43
C VAL A 23 1.53 13.85 4.71
N VAL A 24 2.83 14.11 4.48
CA VAL A 24 3.86 14.69 5.38
C VAL A 24 4.23 13.85 6.61
N ASP A 25 5.09 12.87 6.37
CA ASP A 25 5.91 12.36 7.45
C ASP A 25 7.24 13.15 7.52
N ALA A 26 7.39 13.96 8.57
CA ALA A 26 8.63 14.69 8.84
C ALA A 26 9.70 13.81 9.49
N GLN A 27 9.39 12.54 9.80
CA GLN A 27 10.36 11.61 10.38
C GLN A 27 11.43 11.23 9.36
N GLN A 28 12.69 11.32 9.79
CA GLN A 28 13.81 10.75 9.05
C GLN A 28 13.86 9.25 9.30
N TYR A 29 13.40 8.49 8.31
CA TYR A 29 13.55 7.06 8.30
C TYR A 29 14.95 6.64 7.85
N ARG A 30 15.55 5.68 8.56
CA ARG A 30 16.87 5.13 8.20
C ARG A 30 16.81 4.14 7.05
N LYS A 31 15.64 3.52 6.84
CA LYS A 31 15.37 2.60 5.74
C LYS A 31 14.04 2.92 5.10
N ARG A 32 13.91 2.65 3.81
CA ARG A 32 12.68 2.90 3.04
C ARG A 32 12.07 1.61 2.52
N PHE A 33 10.75 1.58 2.43
CA PHE A 33 10.01 0.50 1.80
C PHE A 33 9.11 1.01 0.69
N TYR A 34 8.94 0.19 -0.34
CA TYR A 34 8.04 0.39 -1.46
C TYR A 34 7.02 -0.75 -1.48
N ILE A 35 5.74 -0.43 -1.62
CA ILE A 35 4.67 -1.42 -1.81
C ILE A 35 3.92 -1.08 -3.08
N GLU A 36 3.75 -2.05 -3.97
CA GLU A 36 2.92 -1.95 -5.16
C GLU A 36 1.89 -3.07 -5.13
N SER A 37 0.63 -2.68 -5.31
CA SER A 37 -0.50 -3.61 -5.19
C SER A 37 -1.14 -3.91 -6.53
N TYR A 38 -1.44 -5.20 -6.71
CA TYR A 38 -2.21 -5.77 -7.79
C TYR A 38 -3.32 -6.65 -7.22
N GLY A 39 -4.50 -6.62 -7.83
CA GLY A 39 -5.67 -7.38 -7.41
C GLY A 39 -6.77 -6.48 -6.88
N CYS A 40 -7.53 -6.98 -5.92
CA CYS A 40 -8.76 -6.32 -5.48
C CYS A 40 -8.53 -5.39 -4.28
N GLN A 41 -9.62 -4.80 -3.79
CA GLN A 41 -9.60 -3.93 -2.61
C GLN A 41 -8.97 -4.56 -1.37
N MET A 42 -8.96 -5.90 -1.26
CA MET A 42 -8.27 -6.59 -0.17
C MET A 42 -6.75 -6.40 -0.25
N ASN A 43 -6.14 -6.49 -1.44
CA ASN A 43 -4.70 -6.24 -1.59
C ASN A 43 -4.31 -4.82 -1.21
N PHE A 44 -5.13 -3.82 -1.57
CA PHE A 44 -4.89 -2.44 -1.17
C PHE A 44 -5.02 -2.26 0.36
N SER A 45 -6.03 -2.89 0.98
CA SER A 45 -6.21 -2.88 2.43
C SER A 45 -5.07 -3.59 3.16
N ASP A 46 -4.58 -4.71 2.64
CA ASP A 46 -3.45 -5.45 3.23
C ASP A 46 -2.17 -4.61 3.17
N SER A 47 -1.97 -3.86 2.07
CA SER A 47 -0.82 -2.96 1.93
C SER A 47 -0.83 -1.82 2.96
N GLU A 48 -2.00 -1.31 3.36
CA GLU A 48 -2.12 -0.35 4.46
C GLU A 48 -1.68 -0.95 5.81
N ILE A 49 -2.11 -2.19 6.09
CA ILE A 49 -1.74 -2.91 7.32
C ILE A 49 -0.22 -3.16 7.35
N VAL A 50 0.34 -3.66 6.25
CA VAL A 50 1.79 -3.92 6.15
C VAL A 50 2.58 -2.62 6.28
N ALA A 51 2.13 -1.54 5.67
CA ALA A 51 2.77 -0.23 5.80
C ALA A 51 2.78 0.27 7.25
N SER A 52 1.69 0.08 8.01
CA SER A 52 1.64 0.44 9.43
C SER A 52 2.68 -0.33 10.24
N ILE A 53 2.80 -1.65 10.02
CA ILE A 53 3.79 -2.49 10.71
C ILE A 53 5.22 -2.04 10.37
N LEU A 54 5.50 -1.76 9.09
CA LEU A 54 6.83 -1.31 8.66
C LEU A 54 7.19 0.07 9.23
N ASN A 55 6.22 0.98 9.32
CA ASN A 55 6.39 2.28 9.97
C ASN A 55 6.72 2.13 11.46
N ASP A 56 6.01 1.26 12.19
CA ASP A 56 6.27 0.98 13.62
C ASP A 56 7.67 0.38 13.85
N GLU A 57 8.18 -0.40 12.88
CA GLU A 57 9.54 -0.95 12.87
C GLU A 57 10.60 0.06 12.37
N GLY A 58 10.22 1.31 12.08
CA GLY A 58 11.13 2.40 11.74
C GLY A 58 11.54 2.50 10.27
N PHE A 59 10.75 1.92 9.36
CA PHE A 59 10.90 2.14 7.91
C PHE A 59 9.96 3.26 7.42
N GLY A 60 10.38 3.99 6.40
CA GLY A 60 9.55 5.01 5.75
C GLY A 60 9.04 4.56 4.38
N ALA A 61 7.80 4.89 4.02
CA ALA A 61 7.30 4.62 2.68
C ALA A 61 8.01 5.47 1.61
N THR A 62 8.25 4.91 0.43
CA THR A 62 8.69 5.64 -0.78
C THR A 62 7.86 5.23 -1.98
N ARG A 63 7.69 6.17 -2.93
CA ARG A 63 7.06 5.93 -4.24
C ARG A 63 8.08 5.55 -5.32
N ASP A 64 9.37 5.70 -5.02
CA ASP A 64 10.46 5.30 -5.89
C ASP A 64 11.08 4.00 -5.38
N TYR A 65 10.90 2.91 -6.13
CA TYR A 65 11.44 1.60 -5.79
C TYR A 65 12.97 1.57 -5.80
N VAL A 66 13.64 2.51 -6.48
CA VAL A 66 15.11 2.60 -6.53
C VAL A 66 15.67 3.08 -5.19
N GLU A 67 14.91 3.88 -4.44
CA GLU A 67 15.29 4.40 -3.14
C GLU A 67 14.92 3.45 -1.98
N ALA A 68 14.27 2.32 -2.27
CA ALA A 68 13.77 1.39 -1.27
C ALA A 68 14.84 0.37 -0.84
N ASP A 69 14.93 0.13 0.47
CA ASP A 69 15.68 -1.01 1.04
C ASP A 69 14.84 -2.29 1.00
N LEU A 70 13.52 -2.17 0.83
CA LEU A 70 12.56 -3.26 0.79
C LEU A 70 11.46 -2.97 -0.25
N VAL A 71 11.25 -3.91 -1.17
CA VAL A 71 10.21 -3.84 -2.21
C VAL A 71 9.21 -4.97 -2.00
N LEU A 72 7.92 -4.62 -1.86
CA LEU A 72 6.81 -5.56 -1.76
C LEU A 72 5.90 -5.41 -2.98
N ILE A 73 5.70 -6.51 -3.71
CA ILE A 73 4.68 -6.60 -4.75
C ILE A 73 3.55 -7.47 -4.19
N ASN A 74 2.45 -6.83 -3.79
CA ASN A 74 1.29 -7.53 -3.26
C ASN A 74 0.36 -7.92 -4.41
N THR A 75 0.13 -9.21 -4.63
CA THR A 75 -0.69 -9.71 -5.72
C THR A 75 -1.56 -10.88 -5.26
N CYS A 76 -2.73 -11.06 -5.88
CA CYS A 76 -3.55 -12.25 -5.72
C CYS A 76 -3.25 -13.29 -6.81
N SER A 77 -3.25 -14.56 -6.43
CA SER A 77 -3.04 -15.69 -7.34
C SER A 77 -4.31 -16.15 -8.08
N ILE A 78 -5.47 -15.60 -7.72
CA ILE A 78 -6.78 -15.96 -8.26
C ILE A 78 -7.43 -14.76 -8.95
N ARG A 79 -8.19 -15.03 -10.01
CA ARG A 79 -9.07 -14.07 -10.70
C ARG A 79 -10.51 -14.38 -10.39
#